data_AF-A0AAN4HKC0-F1
#
_entry.id   AF-A0AAN4HKC0-F1
#
_cell.length_a   1.000
_cell.length_b   1.000
_cell.length_c   1.000
_cell.angle_alpha   90.00
_cell.angle_beta   90.00
_cell.angle_gamma   90.00
#
_symmetry.space_group_name_H-M   'P 1'
#
loop_
_entity.id
_entity.type
_entity.pdbx_description
1 polymer ?
#
loop_
_entity_poly.entity_id
_entity_poly.type
_entity_poly.pdbx_seq_one_letter_code
_entity_poly.pdbx_strand_id
1 'polypeptide(L)'
;MILFKNMTKKNDSNIPKKYQKQITVDFLKDFKKNIDTTFKINNTESLLTYENTYIHLECTIGWWEAVKKTCEKYELHDLLSYYNNLNWMKSDAFDLELSHLLITNAIIKQK
;
A
#
# COMPACT_ATOMS: atom_id res chain seq x y z
N MET A 1 12.07 25.91 18.43
CA MET A 1 11.79 24.50 18.77
C MET A 1 10.30 24.28 18.65
N ILE A 2 9.82 23.85 17.48
CA ILE A 2 8.38 23.62 17.26
C ILE A 2 8.09 22.19 17.69
N LEU A 3 7.38 22.08 18.81
CA LEU A 3 6.82 20.84 19.34
C LEU A 3 5.68 20.40 18.43
N PHE A 4 5.89 19.35 17.62
CA PHE A 4 4.78 18.63 16.99
C PHE A 4 4.01 17.87 18.07
N LYS A 5 3.03 18.55 18.66
CA LYS A 5 2.02 17.95 19.53
C LYS A 5 0.98 17.24 18.66
N ASN A 6 0.79 15.95 18.95
CA ASN A 6 -0.42 15.16 18.75
C ASN A 6 -0.77 14.69 17.32
N MET A 7 -0.25 13.53 16.92
CA MET A 7 -0.94 12.61 16.01
C MET A 7 -0.82 11.14 16.46
N THR A 8 -1.03 10.86 17.75
CA THR A 8 -1.27 9.49 18.24
C THR A 8 -2.75 9.30 18.54
N LYS A 9 -3.62 9.54 17.54
CA LYS A 9 -4.85 8.75 17.48
C LYS A 9 -4.42 7.40 16.92
N LYS A 10 -4.44 6.38 17.77
CA LYS A 10 -4.29 4.98 17.34
C LYS A 10 -5.52 4.68 16.48
N ASN A 11 -5.46 5.03 15.20
CA ASN A 11 -6.48 4.61 14.26
C ASN A 11 -6.48 3.09 14.29
N ASP A 12 -7.61 2.50 14.67
CA ASP A 12 -7.79 1.08 14.48
C ASP A 12 -7.52 0.80 13.00
N SER A 13 -6.53 -0.06 12.74
CA SER A 13 -6.17 -0.47 11.39
C SER A 13 -7.41 -1.02 10.69
N ASN A 14 -7.62 -0.60 9.44
CA ASN A 14 -8.68 -1.09 8.57
C ASN A 14 -8.40 -2.52 8.10
N ILE A 15 -7.15 -2.96 8.20
CA ILE A 15 -6.71 -4.31 7.92
C ILE A 15 -6.82 -5.16 9.20
N PRO A 16 -7.59 -6.26 9.23
CA PRO A 16 -7.64 -7.14 10.39
C PRO A 16 -6.26 -7.67 10.79
N LYS A 17 -5.99 -7.79 12.10
CA LYS A 17 -4.69 -8.24 12.66
C LYS A 17 -4.14 -9.53 12.04
N LYS A 18 -5.01 -10.47 11.65
CA LYS A 18 -4.59 -11.72 10.99
C LYS A 18 -3.90 -11.47 9.64
N TYR A 19 -4.33 -10.44 8.91
CA TYR A 19 -3.83 -10.06 7.61
C TYR A 19 -2.65 -9.10 7.69
N GLN A 20 -2.62 -8.21 8.70
CA GLN A 20 -1.46 -7.33 8.93
C GLN A 20 -0.15 -8.12 9.05
N LYS A 21 -0.17 -9.27 9.71
CA LYS A 21 1.03 -10.15 9.86
C LYS A 21 1.54 -10.72 8.54
N GLN A 22 0.70 -10.75 7.50
CA GLN A 22 1.05 -11.25 6.17
C GLN A 22 1.66 -10.15 5.28
N ILE A 23 1.40 -8.88 5.61
CA ILE A 23 1.94 -7.71 4.90
C ILE A 23 3.30 -7.37 5.50
N THR A 24 4.32 -8.14 5.11
CA THR A 24 5.71 -7.93 5.52
C THR A 24 6.38 -6.81 4.72
N VAL A 25 7.56 -6.37 5.15
CA VAL A 25 8.37 -5.41 4.38
C VAL A 25 8.71 -5.94 2.98
N ASP A 26 8.96 -7.24 2.84
CA ASP A 26 9.26 -7.83 1.54
C ASP A 26 8.02 -7.88 0.64
N PHE A 27 6.84 -8.19 1.21
CA PHE A 27 5.57 -8.05 0.50
C PHE A 27 5.41 -6.62 -0.04
N LEU A 28 5.67 -5.61 0.79
CA LEU A 28 5.55 -4.20 0.39
C LEU A 28 6.53 -3.81 -0.73
N LYS A 29 7.77 -4.33 -0.71
CA LYS A 29 8.76 -4.08 -1.78
C LYS A 29 8.33 -4.70 -3.11
N ASP A 30 7.85 -5.94 -3.09
CA ASP A 30 7.35 -6.61 -4.30
C ASP A 30 6.05 -5.97 -4.80
N PHE A 31 5.19 -5.55 -3.88
CA PHE A 31 4.01 -4.76 -4.21
C PHE A 31 4.38 -3.47 -4.93
N LYS A 32 5.33 -2.68 -4.40
CA LYS A 32 5.85 -1.48 -5.07
C LYS A 32 6.41 -1.79 -6.45
N LYS A 33 7.17 -2.87 -6.60
CA LYS A 33 7.68 -3.31 -7.91
C LYS A 33 6.55 -3.66 -8.88
N ASN A 34 5.51 -4.33 -8.39
CA ASN A 34 4.34 -4.68 -9.19
C ASN A 34 3.55 -3.42 -9.62
N ILE A 35 3.37 -2.45 -8.72
CA ILE A 35 2.80 -1.13 -9.07
C ILE A 35 3.63 -0.48 -10.17
N ASP A 36 4.94 -0.30 -9.95
CA ASP A 36 5.82 0.35 -10.91
C ASP A 36 5.74 -0.34 -12.28
N THR A 37 5.67 -1.67 -12.30
CA THR A 37 5.58 -2.45 -13.54
C THR A 37 4.22 -2.26 -14.22
N THR A 38 3.12 -2.35 -13.48
CA THR A 38 1.76 -2.20 -14.01
C THR A 38 1.54 -0.82 -14.62
N PHE A 39 2.05 0.23 -13.97
CA PHE A 39 1.93 1.62 -14.44
C PHE A 39 3.11 2.10 -15.28
N LYS A 40 4.10 1.23 -15.56
CA LYS A 40 5.31 1.54 -16.33
C LYS A 40 6.10 2.74 -15.77
N ILE A 41 6.16 2.85 -14.44
CA ILE A 41 6.89 3.90 -13.73
C ILE A 41 8.39 3.65 -13.88
N ASN A 42 9.11 4.64 -14.40
CA ASN A 42 10.55 4.53 -14.60
C ASN A 42 11.31 5.08 -13.38
N ASN A 43 11.99 4.19 -12.64
CA ASN A 43 12.72 4.52 -11.41
C ASN A 43 13.98 5.40 -11.63
N THR A 44 14.28 5.81 -12.86
CA THR A 44 15.37 6.75 -13.17
C THR A 44 15.03 8.20 -12.80
N GLU A 45 13.77 8.50 -12.54
CA GLU A 45 13.34 9.84 -12.15
C GLU A 45 13.56 10.05 -10.65
N SER A 46 14.47 10.96 -10.29
CA SER A 46 14.84 11.27 -8.89
C SER A 46 13.72 11.89 -8.05
N LEU A 47 12.55 12.11 -8.66
CA LEU A 47 11.44 12.85 -8.09
C LEU A 47 10.27 11.98 -7.65
N LEU A 48 10.29 10.66 -7.80
CA LEU A 48 9.13 9.83 -7.42
C LEU A 48 8.87 9.89 -5.89
N THR A 49 7.78 10.54 -5.50
CA THR A 49 7.24 10.58 -4.13
C THR A 49 5.81 10.08 -4.10
N TYR A 50 5.30 9.86 -2.89
CA TYR A 50 3.92 9.49 -2.69
C TYR A 50 2.96 10.52 -3.32
N GLU A 51 3.15 11.80 -2.99
CA GLU A 51 2.24 12.89 -3.37
C GLU A 51 2.19 13.19 -4.86
N ASN A 52 3.26 12.92 -5.61
CA ASN A 52 3.32 13.28 -7.03
C ASN A 52 3.14 12.10 -7.99
N THR A 53 3.20 10.88 -7.47
CA THR A 53 3.12 9.66 -8.29
C THR A 53 2.09 8.70 -7.73
N TYR A 54 2.31 8.19 -6.51
CA TYR A 54 1.61 7.01 -6.03
C TYR A 54 0.19 7.27 -5.53
N ILE A 55 -0.09 8.45 -4.97
CA ILE A 55 -1.44 8.81 -4.51
C ILE A 55 -2.49 8.74 -5.63
N HIS A 56 -2.09 8.98 -6.88
CA HIS A 56 -2.98 8.93 -8.04
C HIS A 56 -3.27 7.51 -8.54
N LEU A 57 -2.59 6.50 -7.98
CA LEU A 57 -2.70 5.11 -8.41
C LEU A 57 -3.59 4.28 -7.47
N GLU A 58 -3.81 4.75 -6.24
CA GLU A 58 -4.68 4.11 -5.25
C GLU A 58 -6.10 3.90 -5.80
N CYS A 59 -6.79 2.87 -5.32
CA CYS A 59 -8.18 2.57 -5.67
C CYS A 59 -8.44 2.30 -7.17
N THR A 60 -7.38 2.10 -7.97
CA THR A 60 -7.52 1.78 -9.40
C THR A 60 -7.40 0.28 -9.67
N ILE A 61 -7.81 -0.14 -10.87
CA ILE A 61 -7.64 -1.53 -11.32
C ILE A 61 -6.15 -1.94 -11.30
N GLY A 62 -5.24 -1.05 -11.68
CA GLY A 62 -3.82 -1.37 -11.68
C GLY A 62 -3.24 -1.56 -10.28
N TRP A 63 -3.77 -0.87 -9.27
CA TRP A 63 -3.45 -1.10 -7.87
C TRP A 63 -3.94 -2.47 -7.41
N TRP A 64 -5.20 -2.80 -7.70
CA TRP A 64 -5.76 -4.12 -7.42
C TRP A 64 -4.95 -5.24 -8.08
N GLU A 65 -4.53 -5.07 -9.34
CA GLU A 65 -3.68 -6.04 -10.04
C GLU A 65 -2.32 -6.23 -9.34
N ALA A 66 -1.73 -5.15 -8.83
CA ALA A 66 -0.48 -5.22 -8.08
C ALA A 66 -0.66 -5.94 -6.73
N VAL A 67 -1.77 -5.70 -6.01
CA VAL A 67 -2.10 -6.43 -4.77
C VAL A 67 -2.28 -7.92 -5.10
N LYS A 68 -3.06 -8.24 -6.14
CA LYS A 68 -3.31 -9.60 -6.59
C LYS A 68 -2.02 -10.35 -6.91
N LYS A 69 -1.18 -9.80 -7.78
CA LYS A 69 0.11 -10.41 -8.17
C LYS A 69 1.02 -10.65 -6.96
N THR A 70 1.03 -9.72 -6.01
CA THR A 70 1.83 -9.86 -4.80
C THR A 70 1.26 -10.95 -3.90
N CYS A 71 -0.05 -11.00 -3.69
CA CYS A 71 -0.68 -12.07 -2.91
C CYS A 71 -0.44 -13.44 -3.54
N GLU A 72 -0.57 -13.57 -4.87
CA GLU A 72 -0.30 -14.82 -5.60
C GLU A 72 1.17 -15.27 -5.43
N LYS A 73 2.13 -14.35 -5.52
CA LYS A 73 3.55 -14.66 -5.30
C LYS A 73 3.85 -15.25 -3.92
N TYR A 74 3.14 -14.77 -2.90
CA TYR A 74 3.35 -15.19 -1.50
C TYR A 74 2.32 -16.24 -1.04
N GLU A 75 1.52 -16.80 -1.96
CA GLU A 75 0.46 -17.78 -1.67
C GLU A 75 -0.56 -17.28 -0.63
N LEU A 76 -0.79 -15.96 -0.56
CA LEU A 76 -1.69 -15.31 0.41
C LEU A 76 -3.14 -15.29 -0.10
N HIS A 77 -3.68 -16.46 -0.42
CA HIS A 77 -5.03 -16.60 -0.99
C HIS A 77 -6.13 -16.01 -0.08
N ASP A 78 -5.99 -16.16 1.24
CA ASP A 78 -6.95 -15.63 2.21
C ASP A 78 -6.96 -14.10 2.27
N LEU A 79 -5.80 -13.46 2.10
CA LEU A 79 -5.68 -12.00 2.04
C LEU A 79 -6.32 -11.46 0.77
N LEU A 80 -6.01 -12.09 -0.37
CA LEU A 80 -6.58 -11.71 -1.65
C LEU A 80 -8.10 -11.88 -1.66
N SER A 81 -8.59 -13.00 -1.12
CA SER A 81 -10.03 -13.24 -0.96
C SER A 81 -10.68 -12.19 -0.06
N TYR A 82 -10.04 -11.85 1.07
CA TYR A 82 -10.52 -10.77 1.93
C TYR A 82 -10.62 -9.44 1.19
N TYR A 83 -9.55 -9.03 0.51
CA TYR A 83 -9.48 -7.77 -0.24
C TYR A 83 -10.57 -7.70 -1.33
N ASN A 84 -10.76 -8.77 -2.10
CA ASN A 84 -11.78 -8.86 -3.16
C ASN A 84 -13.23 -8.81 -2.65
N ASN A 85 -13.46 -9.13 -1.37
CA ASN A 85 -14.79 -9.12 -0.76
C ASN A 85 -15.08 -7.84 0.05
N LEU A 86 -14.18 -6.85 0.01
CA LEU A 86 -14.42 -5.55 0.62
C LEU A 86 -15.47 -4.78 -0.18
N ASN A 87 -16.33 -4.04 0.53
CA ASN A 87 -17.11 -3.00 -0.12
C ASN A 87 -16.19 -1.83 -0.49
N TRP A 88 -16.64 -0.96 -1.40
CA TRP A 88 -15.82 0.12 -1.95
C TRP A 88 -15.17 0.99 -0.86
N MET A 89 -15.92 1.42 0.16
CA MET A 89 -15.37 2.23 1.27
C MET A 89 -14.25 1.52 2.04
N LYS A 90 -14.40 0.22 2.29
CA LYS A 90 -13.38 -0.57 3.00
C LYS A 90 -12.18 -0.88 2.11
N SER A 91 -12.40 -1.05 0.81
CA SER A 91 -11.33 -1.21 -0.17
C SER A 91 -10.46 0.04 -0.20
N ASP A 92 -11.06 1.22 -0.30
CA ASP A 92 -10.34 2.49 -0.29
C ASP A 92 -9.53 2.67 1.01
N ALA A 93 -10.13 2.30 2.15
CA ALA A 93 -9.48 2.37 3.45
C ALA A 93 -8.31 1.36 3.58
N PHE A 94 -8.40 0.20 2.93
CA PHE A 94 -7.32 -0.78 2.83
C PHE A 94 -6.17 -0.23 1.99
N ASP A 95 -6.49 0.34 0.82
CA ASP A 95 -5.49 0.88 -0.11
C ASP A 95 -4.70 2.03 0.53
N LEU A 96 -5.40 2.96 1.20
CA LEU A 96 -4.77 4.05 1.93
C LEU A 96 -3.86 3.54 3.06
N GLU A 97 -4.27 2.50 3.79
CA GLU A 97 -3.43 1.90 4.82
C GLU A 97 -2.18 1.25 4.22
N LEU A 98 -2.32 0.57 3.09
CA LEU A 98 -1.19 -0.04 2.39
C LEU A 98 -0.19 1.01 1.88
N SER A 99 -0.67 2.16 1.40
CA SER A 99 0.15 3.33 1.09
C SER A 99 0.88 3.88 2.31
N HIS A 100 0.21 4.01 3.45
CA HIS A 100 0.86 4.44 4.69
C HIS A 100 1.96 3.46 5.12
N LEU A 101 1.77 2.15 4.92
CA LEU A 101 2.80 1.16 5.19
C LEU A 101 4.01 1.30 4.26
N LEU A 102 3.81 1.60 2.97
CA LEU A 102 4.90 1.88 2.02
C LEU A 102 5.74 3.09 2.46
N ILE A 103 5.08 4.16 2.92
CA ILE A 103 5.74 5.38 3.41
C ILE A 103 6.48 5.10 4.73
N THR A 104 5.79 4.50 5.70
CA THR A 104 6.34 4.25 7.04
C THR A 104 7.57 3.34 7.02
N ASN A 105 7.63 2.41 6.06
CA ASN A 105 8.78 1.54 5.85
C ASN A 105 9.84 2.11 4.89
N ALA A 106 9.73 3.41 4.53
CA ALA A 106 10.64 4.11 3.63
C ALA A 106 10.83 3.45 2.25
N ILE A 107 9.81 2.71 1.77
CA ILE A 107 9.80 2.10 0.43
C ILE A 107 9.44 3.15 -0.62
N ILE A 108 8.54 4.07 -0.27
CA ILE A 108 8.22 5.27 -1.04
C ILE A 108 8.53 6.49 -0.17
N LYS A 109 9.08 7.54 -0.77
CA LYS A 109 9.36 8.79 -0.06
C LYS A 109 8.09 9.62 0.06
N GLN A 110 7.87 10.19 1.25
CA GLN A 110 6.93 11.28 1.47
C GLN A 110 7.63 12.61 1.25
N LYS A 111 6.96 13.58 0.61
CA LYS A 111 7.50 14.91 0.36
C LYS A 111 7.64 15.76 1.63
#